data_AF-A0A084JXK1-F1
#
_entry.id   AF-A0A084JXK1-F1
#
_cell.length_a   1.000
_cell.length_b   1.000
_cell.length_c   1.000
_cell.angle_alpha   90.00
_cell.angle_beta   90.00
_cell.angle_gamma   90.00
#
_symmetry.space_group_name_H-M   'P 1'
#
loop_
_entity.id
_entity.type
_entity.pdbx_description
1 polymer ?
#
loop_
_entity_poly.entity_id
_entity_poly.type
_entity_poly.pdbx_seq_one_letter_code
_entity_poly.pdbx_strand_id
1 'polypeptide(L)'
;MEKENKHNKDLGFQVPQDFFKNFEEDMMTQLNLEDKLGKETGFEVPDGYFETLEEQLLPVVDDKVRQLPKKSNVTTFLYPVLAIAAMLAIVLTLNSGNESVDIASVDTSVLEDYLIEESFLYDDATVDILFADNDILDNISLTESVDTDVLYDYLEDEMDLNEIITE
;
A
#
# COMPACT_ATOMS: atom_id res chain seq x y z
N MET A 1 51.57 30.13 -24.97
CA MET A 1 50.84 29.22 -24.04
C MET A 1 50.91 29.85 -22.66
N GLU A 2 49.84 30.51 -22.26
CA GLU A 2 49.68 31.14 -20.95
C GLU A 2 49.42 30.07 -19.89
N LYS A 3 50.17 30.08 -18.78
CA LYS A 3 49.95 29.16 -17.65
C LYS A 3 49.06 29.86 -16.62
N GLU A 4 47.78 29.50 -16.57
CA GLU A 4 46.90 29.92 -15.47
C GLU A 4 47.28 29.20 -14.17
N ASN A 5 47.63 29.97 -13.14
CA ASN A 5 47.92 29.47 -11.79
C ASN A 5 46.60 29.24 -11.01
N LYS A 6 46.06 28.01 -11.04
CA LYS A 6 44.78 27.63 -10.39
C LYS A 6 44.87 27.34 -8.87
N HIS A 7 45.95 27.73 -8.21
CA HIS A 7 46.21 27.37 -6.79
C HIS A 7 46.05 28.53 -5.79
N ASN A 8 45.41 29.63 -6.16
CA ASN A 8 45.16 30.74 -5.23
C ASN A 8 43.70 30.77 -4.76
N LYS A 9 43.25 29.69 -4.10
CA LYS A 9 41.96 29.68 -3.41
C LYS A 9 42.23 29.99 -1.95
N ASP A 10 41.91 31.22 -1.55
CA ASP A 10 42.02 31.69 -0.18
C ASP A 10 41.14 30.80 0.72
N LEU A 11 41.76 29.96 1.56
CA LEU A 11 41.10 28.90 2.32
C LEU A 11 40.33 29.44 3.55
N GLY A 12 40.23 30.77 3.72
CA GLY A 12 39.44 31.41 4.77
C GLY A 12 40.02 31.25 6.18
N PHE A 13 41.20 30.67 6.33
CA PHE A 13 41.89 30.58 7.60
C PHE A 13 42.66 31.88 7.85
N GLN A 14 42.15 32.70 8.77
CA GLN A 14 42.81 33.92 9.24
C GLN A 14 43.16 33.75 10.71
N VAL A 15 44.42 34.04 11.06
CA VAL A 15 44.84 34.14 12.46
C VAL A 15 44.40 35.48 13.03
N PRO A 16 44.14 35.56 14.35
CA PRO A 16 43.86 36.83 15.01
C PRO A 16 44.98 37.86 14.79
N GLN A 17 44.60 39.14 14.81
CA GLN A 17 45.56 40.23 14.81
C GLN A 17 46.55 40.07 15.97
N ASP A 18 47.84 40.28 15.70
CA ASP A 18 48.94 40.16 16.67
C ASP A 18 49.20 38.75 17.23
N PHE A 19 48.58 37.68 16.71
CA PHE A 19 48.83 36.28 17.13
C PHE A 19 50.34 35.94 17.16
N PHE A 20 51.04 36.17 16.05
CA PHE A 20 52.48 35.88 15.97
C PHE A 20 53.36 36.88 16.70
N LYS A 21 52.84 38.07 17.01
CA LYS A 21 53.58 39.12 17.71
C LYS A 21 53.75 38.77 19.19
N ASN A 22 52.71 38.21 19.79
CA ASN A 22 52.70 37.86 21.21
C ASN A 22 52.97 36.37 21.46
N PHE A 23 53.03 35.55 20.41
CA PHE A 23 53.20 34.09 20.52
C PHE A 23 54.36 33.66 21.42
N GLU A 24 55.53 34.30 21.28
CA GLU A 24 56.71 33.96 22.08
C GLU A 24 56.51 34.31 23.57
N GLU A 25 55.91 35.47 23.85
CA GLU A 25 55.59 35.92 25.21
C GLU A 25 54.53 35.02 25.86
N ASP A 26 53.48 34.67 25.13
CA ASP A 26 52.41 33.78 25.56
C ASP A 26 52.92 32.35 25.82
N MET A 27 53.84 31.86 25.00
CA MET A 27 54.46 30.55 25.18
C MET A 27 55.39 30.57 26.41
N MET A 28 56.23 31.59 26.54
CA MET A 28 57.18 31.68 27.65
C MET A 28 56.47 31.89 28.98
N THR A 29 55.38 32.66 29.01
CA THR A 29 54.55 32.81 30.22
C THR A 29 53.92 31.47 30.63
N GLN A 30 53.38 30.69 29.70
CA GLN A 30 52.84 29.35 30.01
C GLN A 30 53.90 28.40 30.58
N LEU A 31 55.09 28.35 29.99
CA LEU A 31 56.20 27.53 30.52
C LEU A 31 56.62 27.96 31.93
N ASN A 32 56.72 29.26 32.18
CA ASN A 32 57.04 29.80 33.51
C ASN A 32 55.91 29.54 34.53
N LEU A 33 54.65 29.49 34.09
CA LEU A 33 53.53 29.10 34.95
C LEU A 33 53.63 27.61 35.31
N GLU A 34 53.92 26.74 34.35
CA GLU A 34 54.06 25.30 34.58
C GLU A 34 55.19 24.99 35.58
N ASP A 35 56.34 25.65 35.45
CA ASP A 35 57.46 25.52 36.39
C ASP A 35 57.11 26.01 37.81
N LYS A 36 56.20 26.99 37.93
CA LYS A 36 55.77 27.57 39.22
C LYS A 36 54.61 26.83 39.87
N LEU A 37 53.70 26.24 39.10
CA LEU A 37 52.55 25.51 39.61
C LEU A 37 52.92 24.09 40.05
N GLY A 38 54.11 23.61 39.69
CA GLY A 38 54.56 22.25 40.00
C GLY A 38 53.89 21.20 39.12
N LYS A 39 54.46 20.00 39.08
CA LYS A 39 53.92 18.86 38.30
C LYS A 39 52.69 18.22 38.94
N GLU A 40 52.28 18.70 40.11
CA GLU A 40 51.13 18.18 40.81
C GLU A 40 49.89 18.71 40.10
N THR A 41 49.21 17.80 39.41
CA THR A 41 47.89 18.08 38.85
C THR A 41 47.00 18.51 40.02
N GLY A 42 46.57 19.77 40.05
CA GLY A 42 45.84 20.36 41.19
C GLY A 42 44.48 19.72 41.51
N PHE A 43 44.15 18.60 40.87
CA PHE A 43 42.99 17.78 41.14
C PHE A 43 43.48 16.38 41.47
N GLU A 44 43.55 16.08 42.77
CA GLU A 44 43.62 14.69 43.24
C GLU A 44 42.19 14.16 43.34
N VAL A 45 41.99 12.93 42.85
CA VAL A 45 40.71 12.24 43.06
C VAL A 45 40.63 11.74 44.50
N PRO A 46 39.46 11.79 45.15
CA PRO A 46 39.30 11.20 46.48
C PRO A 46 39.63 9.71 46.49
N ASP A 47 40.15 9.22 47.61
CA ASP A 47 40.35 7.78 47.84
C ASP A 47 39.04 7.01 47.60
N GLY A 48 39.07 5.97 46.76
CA GLY A 48 37.88 5.19 46.46
C GLY A 48 36.99 5.74 45.33
N TYR A 49 37.39 6.82 44.65
CA TYR A 49 36.58 7.45 43.59
C TYR A 49 36.24 6.47 42.46
N PHE A 50 37.23 5.75 41.93
CA PHE A 50 37.02 4.83 40.81
C PHE A 50 36.34 3.52 41.24
N GLU A 51 36.52 3.14 42.51
CA GLU A 51 35.92 1.97 43.13
C GLU A 51 34.40 2.14 43.32
N THR A 52 33.97 3.36 43.64
CA THR A 52 32.54 3.69 43.82
C THR A 52 31.88 4.24 42.55
N LEU A 53 32.67 4.52 41.50
CA LEU A 53 32.19 5.08 40.24
C LEU A 53 31.16 4.18 39.56
N GLU A 54 31.42 2.87 39.50
CA GLU A 54 30.51 1.91 38.89
C GLU A 54 29.17 1.85 39.66
N GLU A 55 29.23 1.76 40.99
CA GLU A 55 28.05 1.75 41.86
C GLU A 55 27.22 3.03 41.77
N GLN A 56 27.87 4.18 41.51
CA GLN A 56 27.19 5.46 41.32
C GLN A 56 26.59 5.63 39.91
N LEU A 57 27.20 5.03 38.88
CA LEU A 57 26.74 5.14 37.50
C LEU A 57 25.62 4.16 37.14
N LEU A 58 25.64 2.94 37.68
CA LEU A 58 24.62 1.91 37.44
C LEU A 58 23.17 2.38 37.71
N PRO A 59 22.84 3.02 38.85
CA PRO A 59 21.48 3.49 39.11
C PRO A 59 21.07 4.71 38.25
N VAL A 60 22.03 5.46 37.69
CA VAL A 60 21.75 6.60 36.79
C VAL A 60 21.37 6.12 35.38
N VAL A 61 21.86 4.95 34.96
CA VAL A 61 21.55 4.38 33.65
C VAL A 61 20.23 3.62 33.64
N ASP A 62 19.85 2.98 34.75
CA ASP A 62 18.64 2.13 34.77
C ASP A 62 17.34 2.91 35.03
N ASP A 63 17.35 4.04 35.75
CA ASP A 63 16.09 4.56 36.32
C ASP A 63 15.47 5.80 35.64
N LYS A 64 16.04 6.31 34.54
CA LYS A 64 15.35 7.34 33.73
C LYS A 64 15.62 7.20 32.25
N VAL A 65 15.30 6.03 31.68
CA VAL A 65 14.76 6.06 30.32
C VAL A 65 13.40 6.76 30.41
N ARG A 66 13.41 8.10 30.39
CA ARG A 66 12.19 8.90 30.24
C ARG A 66 11.60 8.43 28.94
N GLN A 67 10.64 7.52 29.01
CA GLN A 67 9.91 7.06 27.85
C GLN A 67 9.29 8.32 27.26
N LEU A 68 9.91 8.82 26.18
CA LEU A 68 9.31 9.85 25.35
C LEU A 68 7.91 9.30 25.04
N PRO A 69 6.82 10.06 25.29
CA PRO A 69 5.52 9.59 24.84
C PRO A 69 5.68 9.31 23.35
N LYS A 70 5.56 8.04 22.97
CA LYS A 70 5.63 7.60 21.59
C LYS A 70 4.53 8.37 20.89
N LYS A 71 4.90 9.44 20.19
CA LYS A 71 3.97 10.23 19.37
C LYS A 71 3.57 9.30 18.24
N SER A 72 2.53 8.52 18.51
CA SER A 72 1.98 7.59 17.56
C SER A 72 1.36 8.43 16.46
N ASN A 73 1.95 8.39 15.27
CA ASN A 73 1.42 9.03 14.07
C ASN A 73 0.19 8.24 13.57
N VAL A 74 -0.81 8.05 14.42
CA VAL A 74 -2.09 7.39 14.07
C VAL A 74 -2.86 8.18 13.02
N THR A 75 -2.54 9.46 12.84
CA THR A 75 -3.18 10.32 11.83
C THR A 75 -2.83 9.90 10.41
N THR A 76 -1.71 9.20 10.16
CA THR A 76 -1.33 8.80 8.79
C THR A 76 -2.11 7.57 8.30
N PHE A 77 -2.54 6.67 9.20
CA PHE A 77 -3.34 5.49 8.83
C PHE A 77 -4.85 5.78 8.72
N LEU A 78 -5.32 6.90 9.28
CA LEU A 78 -6.72 7.29 9.16
C LEU A 78 -7.09 7.84 7.78
N TYR A 79 -6.15 8.48 7.07
CA TYR A 79 -6.42 9.03 5.72
C TYR A 79 -6.85 7.97 4.69
N PRO A 80 -6.18 6.80 4.53
CA PRO A 80 -6.62 5.79 3.57
C PRO A 80 -7.96 5.15 3.95
N VAL A 81 -8.20 4.90 5.25
CA VAL A 81 -9.48 4.33 5.73
C VAL A 81 -10.63 5.30 5.50
N LEU A 82 -10.41 6.59 5.73
CA LEU A 82 -11.41 7.64 5.48
C LEU A 82 -11.70 7.79 3.97
N ALA A 83 -10.70 7.68 3.10
CA ALA A 83 -10.88 7.72 1.65
C ALA A 83 -11.72 6.54 1.14
N ILE A 84 -11.45 5.32 1.64
CA ILE A 84 -12.26 4.12 1.29
C ILE A 84 -13.70 4.28 1.79
N ALA A 85 -13.90 4.73 3.03
CA ALA A 85 -15.23 4.98 3.58
C ALA A 85 -15.99 6.07 2.80
N ALA A 86 -15.32 7.14 2.39
CA ALA A 86 -15.92 8.20 1.57
C ALA A 86 -16.30 7.70 0.17
N MET A 87 -15.46 6.89 -0.48
CA MET A 87 -15.81 6.26 -1.76
C MET A 87 -17.02 5.34 -1.61
N LEU A 88 -17.07 4.49 -0.58
CA LEU A 88 -18.22 3.64 -0.30
C LEU A 88 -19.49 4.46 0.00
N ALA A 89 -19.38 5.54 0.77
CA ALA A 89 -20.50 6.42 1.06
C ALA A 89 -21.02 7.13 -0.20
N ILE A 90 -20.13 7.59 -1.09
CA ILE A 90 -20.51 8.18 -2.37
C ILE A 90 -21.22 7.15 -3.25
N VAL A 91 -20.69 5.93 -3.36
CA VAL A 91 -21.32 4.85 -4.13
C VAL A 91 -22.70 4.48 -3.55
N LEU A 92 -22.82 4.33 -2.23
CA LEU A 92 -24.11 4.05 -1.56
C LEU A 92 -25.12 5.19 -1.68
N THR A 93 -24.66 6.44 -1.70
CA THR A 93 -25.52 7.63 -1.83
C THR A 93 -25.95 7.85 -3.28
N LEU A 94 -25.08 7.61 -4.26
CA LEU A 94 -25.43 7.64 -5.68
C LEU A 94 -26.33 6.47 -6.07
N ASN A 95 -26.13 5.31 -5.45
CA ASN A 95 -26.97 4.12 -5.61
C ASN A 95 -28.17 4.12 -4.64
N SER A 96 -28.53 5.27 -4.06
CA SER A 96 -29.84 5.47 -3.42
C SER A 96 -30.88 5.92 -4.45
N GLY A 97 -30.88 5.24 -5.60
CA GLY A 97 -31.98 5.27 -6.54
C GLY A 97 -33.11 4.44 -5.96
N ASN A 98 -34.12 5.11 -5.41
CA ASN A 98 -35.40 4.54 -5.01
C ASN A 98 -36.30 4.23 -6.22
N GLU A 99 -35.68 3.83 -7.33
CA GLU A 99 -36.30 3.33 -8.53
C GLU A 99 -36.49 1.83 -8.33
N SER A 100 -37.75 1.43 -8.19
CA SER A 100 -38.12 0.02 -8.25
C SER A 100 -37.66 -0.50 -9.59
N VAL A 101 -36.66 -1.38 -9.59
CA VAL A 101 -36.24 -2.11 -10.77
C VAL A 101 -37.43 -2.95 -11.22
N ASP A 102 -38.11 -2.48 -12.25
CA ASP A 102 -39.22 -3.18 -12.87
C ASP A 102 -38.67 -4.00 -14.04
N ILE A 103 -38.82 -5.32 -13.97
CA ILE A 103 -38.35 -6.23 -15.02
C ILE A 103 -39.09 -5.92 -16.34
N ALA A 104 -40.30 -5.33 -16.26
CA ALA A 104 -41.05 -4.90 -17.43
C ALA A 104 -40.44 -3.70 -18.17
N SER A 105 -39.44 -3.00 -17.62
CA SER A 105 -38.72 -1.92 -18.31
C SER A 105 -37.51 -2.40 -19.11
N VAL A 106 -37.19 -3.71 -19.06
CA VAL A 106 -36.10 -4.28 -19.85
C VAL A 106 -36.59 -4.51 -21.27
N ASP A 107 -35.88 -3.92 -22.24
CA ASP A 107 -36.18 -4.13 -23.66
C ASP A 107 -35.98 -5.60 -24.03
N THR A 108 -36.91 -6.18 -24.79
CA THR A 108 -36.84 -7.59 -25.21
C THR A 108 -35.58 -7.90 -26.01
N SER A 109 -35.08 -6.94 -26.79
CA SER A 109 -33.83 -7.09 -27.55
C SER A 109 -32.59 -7.24 -26.67
N VAL A 110 -32.59 -6.63 -25.47
CA VAL A 110 -31.50 -6.78 -24.50
C VAL A 110 -31.58 -8.16 -23.83
N LEU A 111 -32.81 -8.63 -23.58
CA LEU A 111 -33.04 -9.97 -23.05
C LEU A 111 -32.65 -11.06 -24.05
N GLU A 112 -32.97 -10.86 -25.34
CA GLU A 112 -32.58 -11.75 -26.43
C GLU A 112 -31.06 -11.85 -26.57
N ASP A 113 -30.35 -10.71 -26.54
CA ASP A 113 -28.89 -10.69 -26.59
C ASP A 113 -28.26 -11.44 -25.39
N TYR A 114 -28.81 -11.24 -24.19
CA TYR A 114 -28.37 -11.95 -22.98
C TYR A 114 -28.62 -13.47 -23.07
N LEU A 115 -29.77 -13.90 -23.59
CA LEU A 115 -30.11 -15.32 -23.75
C LEU A 115 -29.31 -16.02 -24.87
N ILE A 116 -28.79 -15.25 -25.83
CA ILE A 116 -27.93 -15.76 -26.90
C ILE A 116 -26.46 -15.81 -26.45
N GLU A 117 -26.02 -14.79 -25.70
CA GLU A 117 -24.64 -14.70 -25.19
C GLU A 117 -24.39 -15.67 -24.03
N GLU A 118 -25.30 -15.75 -23.07
CA GLU A 118 -25.32 -16.82 -22.08
C GLU A 118 -25.81 -18.08 -22.81
N SER A 119 -25.07 -19.19 -22.73
CA SER A 119 -25.40 -20.44 -23.40
C SER A 119 -26.59 -21.14 -22.74
N PHE A 120 -27.70 -20.42 -22.57
CA PHE A 120 -28.82 -20.77 -21.70
C PHE A 120 -29.53 -22.04 -22.15
N LEU A 121 -29.41 -22.43 -23.43
CA LEU A 121 -30.01 -23.64 -23.97
C LEU A 121 -29.09 -24.86 -23.95
N TYR A 122 -27.87 -24.75 -23.42
CA TYR A 122 -26.90 -25.85 -23.39
C TYR A 122 -26.89 -26.63 -22.07
N ASP A 123 -27.56 -26.13 -21.03
CA ASP A 123 -27.69 -26.81 -19.75
C ASP A 123 -29.06 -27.50 -19.66
N ASP A 124 -29.08 -28.81 -19.39
CA ASP A 124 -30.31 -29.60 -19.29
C ASP A 124 -31.28 -29.03 -18.24
N ALA A 125 -30.72 -28.54 -17.13
CA ALA A 125 -31.49 -27.94 -16.04
C ALA A 125 -32.19 -26.62 -16.41
N THR A 126 -31.66 -25.86 -17.38
CA THR A 126 -32.29 -24.59 -17.82
C THR A 126 -33.37 -24.83 -18.87
N VAL A 127 -33.26 -25.91 -19.64
CA VAL A 127 -34.31 -26.39 -20.54
C VAL A 127 -35.53 -26.81 -19.72
N ASP A 128 -35.34 -27.56 -18.63
CA ASP A 128 -36.42 -27.91 -17.70
C ASP A 128 -37.16 -26.68 -17.13
N ILE A 129 -36.43 -25.59 -16.86
CA ILE A 129 -37.01 -24.33 -16.37
C ILE A 129 -37.86 -23.64 -17.45
N LEU A 130 -37.49 -23.74 -18.73
CA LEU A 130 -38.30 -23.21 -19.85
C LEU A 130 -39.63 -23.95 -20.00
N PHE A 131 -39.64 -25.26 -19.73
CA PHE A 131 -40.84 -26.10 -19.81
C PHE A 131 -41.66 -26.14 -18.50
N ALA A 132 -41.07 -25.72 -17.38
CA ALA A 132 -41.77 -25.65 -16.11
C ALA A 132 -42.76 -24.46 -16.07
N ASP A 133 -44.06 -24.77 -16.08
CA ASP A 133 -45.16 -23.81 -15.86
C ASP A 133 -45.25 -22.70 -16.93
N ASN A 134 -44.90 -23.03 -18.18
CA ASN A 134 -44.92 -22.09 -19.29
C ASN A 134 -46.18 -22.23 -20.17
N ASP A 135 -47.24 -21.51 -19.78
CA ASP A 135 -48.51 -21.42 -20.52
C ASP A 135 -48.33 -20.88 -21.97
N ILE A 136 -47.20 -20.24 -22.29
CA ILE A 136 -46.94 -19.69 -23.63
C ILE A 136 -46.66 -20.84 -24.60
N LEU A 137 -45.90 -21.86 -24.19
CA LEU A 137 -45.59 -23.02 -25.04
C LEU A 137 -46.85 -23.82 -25.38
N ASP A 138 -47.81 -23.91 -24.47
CA ASP A 138 -49.10 -24.57 -24.69
C ASP A 138 -49.95 -23.89 -25.78
N ASN A 139 -49.73 -22.59 -26.00
CA ASN A 139 -50.46 -21.79 -27.00
C ASN A 139 -49.70 -21.66 -28.33
N ILE A 140 -48.48 -22.19 -28.43
CA ILE A 140 -47.74 -22.25 -29.70
C ILE A 140 -48.29 -23.44 -30.51
N SER A 141 -49.26 -23.15 -31.37
CA SER A 141 -49.64 -24.08 -32.44
C SER A 141 -48.66 -23.95 -33.59
N LEU A 142 -47.90 -25.01 -33.87
CA LEU A 142 -47.14 -25.14 -35.10
C LEU A 142 -48.10 -25.08 -36.29
N THR A 143 -48.14 -23.93 -36.97
CA THR A 143 -49.04 -23.69 -38.11
C THR A 143 -48.58 -24.38 -39.38
N GLU A 144 -47.37 -24.92 -39.38
CA GLU A 144 -46.73 -25.59 -40.51
C GLU A 144 -46.45 -27.04 -40.11
N SER A 145 -46.96 -27.98 -40.92
CA SER A 145 -46.65 -29.40 -40.73
C SER A 145 -45.19 -29.61 -41.07
N VAL A 146 -44.36 -29.92 -40.08
CA VAL A 146 -42.98 -30.34 -40.30
C VAL A 146 -43.03 -31.73 -40.95
N ASP A 147 -42.39 -31.86 -42.11
CA ASP A 147 -42.24 -33.15 -42.78
C ASP A 147 -41.33 -34.05 -41.95
N THR A 148 -41.82 -35.21 -41.56
CA THR A 148 -41.11 -36.11 -40.65
C THR A 148 -39.85 -36.68 -41.28
N ASP A 149 -39.84 -36.90 -42.60
CA ASP A 149 -38.67 -37.48 -43.29
C ASP A 149 -37.54 -36.45 -43.32
N VAL A 150 -37.87 -35.17 -43.56
CA VAL A 150 -36.90 -34.07 -43.49
C VAL A 150 -36.35 -33.87 -42.08
N LEU A 151 -37.20 -34.00 -41.06
CA LEU A 151 -36.78 -33.91 -39.67
C LEU A 151 -35.87 -35.07 -39.27
N TYR A 152 -36.17 -36.29 -39.74
CA TYR A 152 -35.32 -37.46 -39.52
C TYR A 152 -33.94 -37.28 -40.16
N ASP A 153 -33.88 -36.85 -41.43
CA ASP A 153 -32.62 -36.59 -42.12
C ASP A 153 -31.78 -35.52 -41.39
N TYR A 154 -32.42 -34.44 -40.91
CA TYR A 154 -31.73 -33.38 -40.16
C TYR A 154 -31.18 -33.86 -38.81
N LEU A 155 -31.97 -34.62 -38.06
CA LEU A 155 -31.52 -35.19 -36.79
C LEU A 155 -30.40 -36.22 -37.00
N GLU A 156 -30.45 -37.01 -38.07
CA GLU A 156 -29.40 -37.97 -38.39
C GLU A 156 -28.07 -37.28 -38.78
N ASP A 157 -28.12 -36.14 -39.46
CA ASP A 157 -26.91 -35.40 -39.87
C ASP A 157 -26.25 -34.65 -38.68
N GLU A 158 -27.05 -34.19 -37.71
CA GLU A 158 -26.57 -33.43 -36.54
C GLU A 158 -26.33 -34.29 -35.28
N MET A 159 -26.84 -35.54 -35.23
CA MET A 159 -26.58 -36.45 -34.11
C MET A 159 -25.27 -37.24 -34.31
N ASP A 160 -24.24 -36.91 -33.53
CA ASP A 160 -23.10 -37.81 -33.36
C ASP A 160 -23.56 -39.14 -32.73
N LEU A 161 -23.47 -40.24 -33.48
CA LEU A 161 -23.88 -41.61 -33.11
C LEU A 161 -23.38 -42.14 -31.74
N ASN A 162 -22.49 -41.42 -31.06
CA ASN A 162 -21.97 -41.78 -29.75
C ASN A 162 -22.90 -41.47 -28.58
N GLU A 163 -23.97 -40.70 -28.75
CA GLU A 163 -24.87 -40.34 -27.64
C GLU A 163 -26.09 -41.27 -27.51
N ILE A 164 -26.50 -41.93 -28.60
CA ILE A 164 -27.64 -42.87 -28.64
C ILE A 164 -27.40 -44.19 -27.87
N ILE A 165 -26.14 -44.58 -27.62
CA ILE A 165 -25.81 -45.91 -27.02
C ILE A 165 -25.59 -45.83 -25.49
N THR A 166 -25.83 -44.69 -24.83
CA THR A 166 -25.61 -44.55 -23.38
C THR A 166 -26.87 -44.57 -22.49
N GLU A 167 -27.92 -45.25 -22.93
CA GLU A 167 -28.95 -45.80 -22.01
C GLU A 167 -29.21 -47.29 -22.26
#